data_AF-A0A0R1ZQK0-F1
#
_entry.id   AF-A0A0R1ZQK0-F1
#
_cell.length_a   1.000
_cell.length_b   1.000
_cell.length_c   1.000
_cell.angle_alpha   90.00
_cell.angle_beta   90.00
_cell.angle_gamma   90.00
#
_symmetry.space_group_name_H-M   'P 1'
#
loop_
_entity.id
_entity.type
_entity.pdbx_description
1 polymer ?
#
loop_
_entity_poly.entity_id
_entity_poly.type
_entity_poly.pdbx_seq_one_letter_code
_entity_poly.pdbx_strand_id
1 'polypeptide(L)'
;MDARDVILRPIITEQSTAEMDNRKYTFEVALHADKTQVRRAAEDIFGVNVKSVNIANVRGKKKRQGRYEGTTRRRRKAVVTLTKDSKDIKIFED
;
A
#
# COMPACT_ATOMS: atom_id res chain seq x y z
N MET A 1 -11.13 -14.08 1.10
CA MET A 1 -9.75 -13.54 1.12
C MET A 1 -9.73 -12.60 2.29
N ASP A 2 -8.94 -12.91 3.30
CA ASP A 2 -8.99 -12.14 4.55
C ASP A 2 -8.34 -10.78 4.33
N ALA A 3 -8.80 -9.76 5.07
CA ALA A 3 -8.29 -8.39 4.95
C ALA A 3 -6.75 -8.34 5.11
N ARG A 4 -6.20 -9.21 5.97
CA ARG A 4 -4.76 -9.33 6.24
C ARG A 4 -3.95 -9.93 5.10
N ASP A 5 -4.57 -10.67 4.19
CA ASP A 5 -3.90 -11.18 2.99
C ASP A 5 -3.80 -10.12 1.89
N VAL A 6 -4.66 -9.10 1.96
CA VAL A 6 -4.77 -8.05 0.94
C VAL A 6 -3.72 -6.96 1.15
N ILE A 7 -3.57 -6.47 2.39
CA ILE A 7 -2.60 -5.44 2.75
C ILE A 7 -1.37 -6.10 3.39
N LEU A 8 -0.23 -6.06 2.70
CA LEU A 8 0.97 -6.78 3.11
C LEU A 8 1.87 -5.96 4.04
N ARG A 9 2.12 -4.69 3.69
CA ARG A 9 2.98 -3.77 4.48
C ARG A 9 2.83 -2.31 4.05
N PRO A 10 3.14 -1.33 4.92
CA PRO A 10 3.30 0.06 4.51
C PRO A 10 4.53 0.25 3.62
N ILE A 11 4.49 1.22 2.71
CA ILE A 11 5.65 1.65 1.93
C ILE A 11 6.03 3.05 2.40
N ILE A 12 7.22 3.16 2.99
CA ILE A 12 7.76 4.40 3.55
C ILE A 12 8.88 4.89 2.64
N THR A 13 8.72 6.12 2.16
CA THR A 13 9.59 6.88 1.24
C THR A 13 9.35 8.37 1.53
N GLU A 14 10.27 9.26 1.16
CA GLU A 14 10.09 10.71 1.32
C GLU A 14 8.74 11.19 0.73
N GLN A 15 8.38 10.70 -0.46
CA GLN A 15 7.11 11.03 -1.11
C GLN A 15 5.91 10.54 -0.31
N SER A 16 5.94 9.30 0.21
CA SER A 16 4.79 8.79 0.98
C SER A 16 4.63 9.54 2.28
N THR A 17 5.72 10.00 2.90
CA THR A 17 5.68 10.82 4.12
C THR A 17 5.09 12.19 3.82
N ALA A 18 5.52 12.87 2.74
CA ALA A 18 4.93 14.14 2.33
C ALA A 18 3.43 14.05 2.01
N GLU A 19 2.98 12.90 1.50
CA GLU A 19 1.56 12.66 1.21
C GLU A 19 0.73 12.28 2.45
N MET A 20 1.35 11.98 3.60
CA MET A 20 0.63 11.77 4.86
C MET A 20 -0.09 13.03 5.33
N ASP A 21 0.47 14.21 5.08
CA ASP A 21 -0.19 15.50 5.37
C ASP A 21 -1.51 15.65 4.61
N ASN A 22 -1.58 15.04 3.41
CA ASN A 22 -2.78 14.98 2.59
C ASN A 22 -3.69 13.78 2.93
N ARG A 23 -3.40 13.06 4.03
CA ARG A 23 -4.09 11.83 4.49
C ARG A 23 -4.10 10.72 3.44
N LYS A 24 -3.03 10.63 2.67
CA LYS A 24 -2.82 9.56 1.71
C LYS A 24 -1.75 8.62 2.22
N TYR A 25 -2.16 7.37 2.43
CA TYR A 25 -1.29 6.33 2.93
C TYR A 25 -0.98 5.32 1.84
N THR A 26 0.25 4.85 1.83
CA THR A 26 0.74 3.97 0.79
C THR A 26 1.04 2.59 1.33
N PHE A 27 0.48 1.56 0.69
CA PHE A 27 0.66 0.17 1.06
C PHE A 27 1.15 -0.67 -0.12
N GLU A 28 1.93 -1.70 0.18
CA GLU A 28 2.13 -2.85 -0.72
C GLU A 28 0.97 -3.82 -0.50
N VAL A 29 0.29 -4.17 -1.59
CA VAL A 29 -0.89 -5.04 -1.58
C VAL A 29 -0.63 -6.30 -2.40
N ALA A 30 -1.44 -7.33 -2.17
CA ALA A 30 -1.41 -8.55 -2.97
C ALA A 30 -1.62 -8.24 -4.46
N LEU A 31 -0.92 -8.97 -5.33
CA LEU A 31 -0.96 -8.76 -6.78
C LEU A 31 -2.36 -8.96 -7.38
N HIS A 32 -3.14 -9.85 -6.78
CA HIS A 32 -4.49 -10.20 -7.20
C HIS A 32 -5.56 -9.30 -6.60
N ALA A 33 -5.19 -8.34 -5.73
CA ALA A 33 -6.16 -7.51 -5.03
C ALA A 33 -6.76 -6.41 -5.90
N ASP A 34 -8.08 -6.26 -5.83
CA ASP A 34 -8.83 -5.19 -6.49
C ASP A 34 -9.04 -3.98 -5.58
N LYS A 35 -9.41 -2.84 -6.19
CA LYS A 35 -9.65 -1.58 -5.46
C LYS A 35 -10.69 -1.75 -4.34
N THR A 36 -11.76 -2.47 -4.61
CA THR A 36 -12.83 -2.72 -3.63
C THR A 36 -12.34 -3.56 -2.45
N GLN A 37 -11.48 -4.56 -2.71
CA GLN A 37 -10.90 -5.40 -1.67
C GLN A 37 -9.93 -4.62 -0.80
N VAL A 38 -9.06 -3.81 -1.41
CA VAL A 38 -8.12 -2.95 -0.67
C VAL A 38 -8.86 -1.94 0.20
N ARG A 39 -9.95 -1.35 -0.32
CA ARG A 39 -10.78 -0.42 0.45
C ARG A 39 -11.35 -1.09 1.70
N ARG A 40 -12.04 -2.23 1.54
CA ARG A 40 -12.63 -2.98 2.66
C ARG A 40 -11.56 -3.42 3.65
N ALA A 41 -10.45 -3.96 3.16
CA ALA A 41 -9.35 -4.38 4.02
C ALA A 41 -8.74 -3.23 4.84
N ALA A 42 -8.63 -2.03 4.27
CA ALA A 42 -8.14 -0.86 5.00
C ALA A 42 -9.16 -0.39 6.06
N GLU A 43 -10.46 -0.38 5.72
CA GLU A 43 -11.54 -0.08 6.65
C GLU A 43 -11.56 -1.09 7.83
N ASP A 44 -11.42 -2.39 7.53
CA ASP A 44 -11.48 -3.47 8.52
C ASP A 44 -10.25 -3.53 9.44
N ILE A 45 -9.03 -3.36 8.89
CA ILE A 45 -7.79 -3.47 9.68
C ILE A 45 -7.57 -2.24 10.56
N PHE A 46 -7.82 -1.05 10.01
CA PHE A 46 -7.47 0.20 10.67
C PHE A 46 -8.69 0.94 11.27
N GLY A 47 -9.92 0.49 10.99
CA GLY A 47 -11.13 1.15 11.49
C GLY A 47 -11.30 2.57 10.97
N VAL A 48 -10.85 2.82 9.73
CA VAL A 48 -10.82 4.15 9.08
C VAL A 48 -11.83 4.26 7.95
N ASN A 49 -12.23 5.47 7.60
CA ASN A 49 -13.11 5.74 6.48
C ASN A 49 -12.30 6.14 5.24
N VAL A 50 -12.41 5.34 4.17
CA VAL A 50 -11.63 5.53 2.93
C VAL A 50 -12.45 6.33 1.92
N LYS A 51 -11.87 7.44 1.43
CA LYS A 51 -12.45 8.26 0.36
C LYS A 51 -12.20 7.64 -1.01
N SER A 52 -10.96 7.26 -1.31
CA SER A 52 -10.60 6.70 -2.61
C SER A 52 -9.35 5.83 -2.53
N VAL A 53 -9.23 4.90 -3.49
CA VAL A 53 -8.09 3.99 -3.61
C VAL A 53 -7.53 4.03 -5.03
N ASN A 54 -6.24 4.36 -5.13
CA ASN A 54 -5.47 4.35 -6.37
C ASN A 54 -4.47 3.21 -6.32
N ILE A 55 -4.46 2.35 -7.34
CA ILE A 55 -3.58 1.18 -7.38
C ILE A 55 -2.69 1.25 -8.61
N ALA A 56 -1.41 0.93 -8.45
CA ALA A 56 -0.42 0.87 -9.51
C ALA A 56 0.36 -0.46 -9.46
N ASN A 57 0.62 -1.05 -10.63
CA ASN A 57 1.46 -2.24 -10.75
C ASN A 57 2.92 -1.84 -10.97
N VAL A 58 3.81 -2.33 -10.11
CA VAL A 58 5.25 -2.10 -10.18
C VAL A 58 5.91 -3.32 -10.78
N ARG A 59 6.51 -3.15 -11.97
CA ARG A 59 7.26 -4.20 -12.66
C ARG A 59 8.51 -4.57 -11.86
N GLY A 60 8.86 -5.85 -11.89
CA GLY A 60 10.13 -6.34 -11.36
C GLY A 60 11.29 -5.70 -12.10
N LYS A 61 12.31 -5.25 -11.37
CA LYS A 61 13.54 -4.71 -11.97
C LYS A 61 14.53 -5.85 -12.22
N LYS A 62 15.13 -5.89 -13.41
CA LYS A 62 16.27 -6.78 -13.68
C LYS A 62 17.44 -6.39 -12.79
N LYS A 63 18.09 -7.38 -12.18
CA LYS A 63 19.21 -7.23 -11.27
C LYS A 63 20.22 -8.32 -11.56
N ARG A 64 21.50 -8.01 -11.36
CA ARG A 64 22.60 -8.94 -11.58
C ARG A 64 23.41 -9.07 -10.29
N GLN A 65 23.75 -10.31 -9.95
CA GLN A 65 24.68 -10.62 -8.86
C GLN A 65 25.78 -11.53 -9.43
N GLY A 66 26.96 -10.95 -9.65
CA GLY A 66 28.06 -11.66 -10.30
C GLY A 66 27.66 -12.19 -11.68
N ARG A 67 27.78 -13.52 -11.86
CA ARG A 67 27.41 -14.23 -13.10
C ARG A 67 25.90 -14.39 -13.32
N TYR A 68 25.08 -14.24 -12.29
CA TYR A 68 23.65 -14.53 -12.37
C TYR A 68 22.84 -13.26 -12.62
N GLU A 69 22.00 -13.30 -13.64
CA GLU A 69 20.98 -12.29 -13.90
C GLU A 69 19.61 -12.81 -13.45
N GLY A 70 18.89 -12.00 -12.68
CA GLY A 70 17.56 -12.31 -12.17
C GLY A 70 16.67 -11.09 -12.18
N THR A 71 15.41 -11.26 -11.77
CA THR A 71 14.45 -10.15 -11.69
C THR A 71 13.87 -10.09 -10.28
N THR A 72 13.79 -8.90 -9.71
CA THR A 72 13.11 -8.70 -8.42
C THR A 72 11.62 -9.00 -8.56
N ARG A 73 10.98 -9.46 -7.47
CA ARG A 73 9.53 -9.68 -7.45
C ARG A 73 8.76 -8.44 -7.94
N ARG A 74 7.72 -8.67 -8.76
CA ARG A 74 6.72 -7.65 -9.06
C ARG A 74 5.94 -7.31 -7.79
N ARG A 75 5.46 -6.07 -7.69
CA ARG A 75 4.70 -5.58 -6.53
C ARG A 75 3.49 -4.79 -7.00
N ARG A 76 2.49 -4.65 -6.15
CA ARG A 76 1.33 -3.79 -6.39
C ARG A 76 1.26 -2.77 -5.27
N LYS A 77 1.24 -1.48 -5.63
CA LYS A 77 1.22 -0.34 -4.71
C LYS A 77 -0.19 0.21 -4.68
N ALA A 78 -0.77 0.37 -3.49
CA ALA A 78 -2.04 1.05 -3.28
C ALA A 78 -1.81 2.35 -2.50
N VAL A 79 -2.36 3.44 -3.01
CA VAL A 79 -2.46 4.72 -2.31
C VAL A 79 -3.91 4.87 -1.87
N VAL A 80 -4.12 4.86 -0.56
CA VAL A 80 -5.42 4.94 0.10
C VAL A 80 -5.58 6.36 0.64
N THR A 81 -6.61 7.06 0.19
CA THR A 81 -6.94 8.42 0.66
C THR A 81 -8.06 8.33 1.68
N LEU A 82 -7.85 8.88 2.87
CA LEU A 82 -8.87 8.90 3.93
C LEU A 82 -9.82 10.09 3.80
N THR A 83 -10.97 10.01 4.47
CA THR A 83 -11.88 11.16 4.64
C THR A 83 -11.36 12.13 5.70
N LYS A 84 -11.88 13.37 5.70
CA LYS A 84 -11.50 14.42 6.66
C LYS A 84 -11.92 14.12 8.11
N ASP A 85 -12.87 13.22 8.30
CA ASP A 85 -13.43 12.88 9.60
C ASP A 85 -12.89 11.55 10.15
N SER A 86 -12.04 10.87 9.37
CA SER A 86 -11.47 9.59 9.77
C SER A 86 -10.31 9.77 10.76
N LYS A 87 -10.09 8.74 11.59
CA LYS A 87 -8.87 8.56 12.38
C LYS A 87 -7.66 8.43 11.44
N ASP A 88 -6.52 8.95 11.89
CA ASP A 88 -5.24 8.77 11.22
C ASP A 88 -4.69 7.37 11.44
N ILE A 89 -3.97 6.85 10.45
CA ILE A 89 -3.32 5.54 10.54
C ILE A 89 -1.96 5.75 11.21
N LYS A 90 -1.78 5.16 12.41
CA LYS A 90 -0.48 5.11 13.08
C LYS A 90 0.40 4.06 12.40
N ILE A 91 1.32 4.53 11.55
CA ILE A 91 2.28 3.67 10.82
C ILE A 91 3.65 3.60 11.53
N PHE A 92 3.94 4.55 12.41
CA PHE A 92 5.13 4.57 13.26
C PHE A 92 4.71 4.25 14.69
N GLU A 93 5.46 3.37 15.37
CA GLU A 93 5.42 3.29 16.83
C GLU A 93 6.19 4.50 17.37
N ASP A 94 5.62 5.16 18.38
CA ASP A 94 6.32 6.17 19.19
C ASP A 94 7.42 5.51 20.03
#